data_AF-N9LI97-F1
#
_entry.id   AF-N9LI97-F1
#
_cell.length_a   1.000
_cell.length_b   1.000
_cell.length_c   1.000
_cell.angle_alpha   90.00
_cell.angle_beta   90.00
_cell.angle_gamma   90.00
#
_symmetry.space_group_name_H-M   'P 1'
#
loop_
_entity.id
_entity.type
_entity.pdbx_description
1 polymer ?
#
loop_
_entity_poly.entity_id
_entity_poly.type
_entity_poly.pdbx_seq_one_letter_code
_entity_poly.pdbx_strand_id
1 'polypeptide(L)'
;MKFNFSLDVAIIISLLTVFFYACGQNYLAAYMAVFLIDPVVLNFSAADKINWGFLNCANWLTYILLGALILSFFSYIFALLNIKYPSNLRNPFKAKKHQRPQIHNQTLTDEQRVNRIRLFFWTFFICFLALSAFFTFATIDIKTAKSARKALAHPTHLPAVKSNGQELFLIKCGSALCAVIDEQKNVSLVEPKNVVYLSSNFAEKPEKNS
;
A
#
# COMPACT_ATOMS: atom_id res chain seq x y z
N MET A 1 -24.89 12.86 6.62
CA MET A 1 -24.32 13.77 5.61
C MET A 1 -24.95 13.40 4.27
N LYS A 2 -25.41 14.37 3.47
CA LYS A 2 -25.86 14.12 2.09
C LYS A 2 -24.62 13.80 1.26
N PHE A 3 -24.62 12.63 0.62
CA PHE A 3 -23.54 12.21 -0.27
C PHE A 3 -23.56 13.11 -1.50
N ASN A 4 -22.57 13.99 -1.64
CA ASN A 4 -22.42 14.80 -2.83
C ASN A 4 -21.58 13.97 -3.79
N PHE A 5 -22.26 13.14 -4.58
CA PHE A 5 -21.65 12.09 -5.41
C PHE A 5 -20.41 12.58 -6.18
N SER A 6 -20.41 13.80 -6.73
CA SER A 6 -19.26 14.34 -7.45
C SER A 6 -18.05 14.64 -6.56
N LEU A 7 -18.24 15.29 -5.41
CA LEU A 7 -17.15 15.71 -4.53
C LEU A 7 -16.57 14.52 -3.76
N ASP A 8 -17.44 13.66 -3.25
CA ASP A 8 -17.02 12.49 -2.46
C ASP A 8 -16.24 11.49 -3.33
N VAL A 9 -16.65 11.28 -4.59
CA VAL A 9 -15.93 10.43 -5.54
C VAL A 9 -14.58 11.04 -5.91
N ALA A 10 -14.47 12.35 -6.12
CA ALA A 10 -13.20 13.00 -6.42
C ALA A 10 -12.19 12.85 -5.26
N ILE A 11 -12.65 12.96 -4.02
CA ILE A 11 -11.82 12.74 -2.83
C ILE A 11 -11.32 11.28 -2.79
N ILE A 12 -12.20 10.31 -3.03
CA ILE A 12 -11.82 8.89 -3.03
C ILE A 12 -10.79 8.60 -4.12
N ILE A 13 -11.01 9.09 -5.34
CA ILE A 13 -10.07 8.87 -6.45
C ILE A 13 -8.71 9.49 -6.13
N SER A 14 -8.68 10.74 -5.66
CA SER A 14 -7.42 11.41 -5.31
C SER A 14 -6.64 10.68 -4.21
N LEU A 15 -7.31 10.22 -3.15
CA LEU A 15 -6.69 9.42 -2.09
C LEU A 15 -6.11 8.09 -2.63
N LEU A 16 -6.85 7.40 -3.49
CA LEU A 16 -6.37 6.17 -4.13
C LEU A 16 -5.17 6.43 -5.04
N THR A 17 -5.19 7.51 -5.82
CA THR A 17 -4.06 7.89 -6.68
C THR A 17 -2.82 8.19 -5.86
N VAL A 18 -2.93 8.94 -4.77
CA VAL A 18 -1.81 9.24 -3.86
C VAL A 18 -1.27 7.96 -3.23
N PHE A 19 -2.16 7.06 -2.78
CA PHE A 19 -1.76 5.78 -2.22
C PHE A 19 -0.99 4.91 -3.22
N PHE A 20 -1.50 4.76 -4.45
CA PHE A 20 -0.80 3.99 -5.48
C PHE A 20 0.51 4.64 -5.90
N TYR A 21 0.54 5.97 -6.03
CA TYR A 21 1.78 6.69 -6.33
C TYR A 21 2.85 6.43 -5.25
N ALA A 22 2.51 6.55 -3.97
CA ALA A 22 3.42 6.29 -2.86
C ALA A 22 3.89 4.83 -2.84
N CYS A 23 2.98 3.88 -3.07
CA CYS A 23 3.31 2.47 -3.16
C CYS A 23 4.27 2.17 -4.32
N GLY A 24 4.01 2.71 -5.51
CA GLY A 24 4.87 2.53 -6.68
C GLY A 24 6.24 3.16 -6.51
N GLN A 25 6.29 4.34 -5.88
CA GLN A 25 7.56 4.99 -5.55
C GLN A 25 8.38 4.15 -4.55
N ASN A 26 7.74 3.61 -3.51
CA ASN A 26 8.41 2.74 -2.55
C ASN A 26 8.89 1.43 -3.20
N TYR A 27 8.07 0.83 -4.06
CA TYR A 27 8.44 -0.36 -4.83
C TYR A 27 9.67 -0.11 -5.71
N LEU A 28 9.67 0.98 -6.49
CA LEU A 28 10.79 1.33 -7.37
C LEU A 28 12.05 1.63 -6.55
N ALA A 29 11.93 2.36 -5.44
CA ALA A 29 13.05 2.63 -4.55
C ALA A 29 13.65 1.34 -3.98
N ALA A 30 12.82 0.45 -3.43
CA ALA A 30 13.24 -0.84 -2.89
C ALA A 30 13.91 -1.74 -3.93
N TYR A 31 13.37 -1.76 -5.15
CA TYR A 31 13.91 -2.57 -6.25
C TYR A 31 15.26 -2.05 -6.72
N MET A 32 15.37 -0.74 -6.97
CA MET A 32 16.57 -0.11 -7.52
C MET A 32 17.70 0.01 -6.48
N ALA A 33 17.36 0.12 -5.20
CA ALA A 33 18.35 0.16 -4.11
C ALA A 33 19.25 -1.09 -4.07
N VAL A 34 18.73 -2.26 -4.47
CA VAL A 34 19.54 -3.49 -4.56
C VAL A 34 20.61 -3.41 -5.64
N PHE A 35 20.37 -2.62 -6.70
CA PHE A 35 21.32 -2.38 -7.78
C PHE A 35 22.15 -1.10 -7.57
N LEU A 36 22.06 -0.48 -6.38
CA LEU A 36 22.73 0.79 -6.04
C LEU A 36 22.38 1.94 -7.00
N ILE A 37 21.18 1.92 -7.58
CA ILE A 37 20.68 2.99 -8.44
C ILE A 37 19.59 3.76 -7.71
N ASP A 38 19.66 5.08 -7.78
CA ASP A 38 18.58 5.94 -7.31
C ASP A 38 17.46 6.02 -8.38
N PRO A 39 16.18 5.71 -8.04
CA PRO A 39 15.06 5.84 -8.96
C PRO A 39 14.85 7.26 -9.52
N VAL A 40 15.38 8.31 -8.85
CA VAL A 40 15.34 9.68 -9.35
C VAL A 40 16.13 9.83 -10.65
N VAL A 41 17.24 9.11 -10.78
CA VAL A 41 18.14 9.19 -11.95
C VAL A 41 17.45 8.66 -13.22
N LEU A 42 16.59 7.64 -13.09
CA LEU A 42 15.86 7.09 -14.24
C LEU A 42 14.69 8.00 -14.68
N ASN A 43 14.27 8.94 -13.84
CA ASN A 43 13.17 9.87 -14.10
C ASN A 43 11.87 9.15 -14.53
N PHE A 44 11.35 8.25 -13.69
CA PHE A 44 10.08 7.58 -13.96
C PHE A 44 8.90 8.57 -13.99
N SER A 45 8.02 8.42 -14.99
CA SER A 45 6.79 9.21 -15.08
C SER A 45 5.87 8.97 -13.89
N ALA A 46 5.07 9.97 -13.52
CA ALA A 46 4.05 9.82 -12.48
C ALA A 46 3.04 8.71 -12.83
N ALA A 47 2.70 8.57 -14.12
CA ALA A 47 1.80 7.53 -14.61
C ALA A 47 2.39 6.12 -14.37
N ASP A 48 3.69 5.94 -14.66
CA ASP A 48 4.37 4.66 -14.45
C ASP A 48 4.41 4.28 -12.98
N LYS A 49 4.70 5.25 -12.11
CA LYS A 49 4.68 5.04 -10.64
C LYS A 49 3.31 4.58 -10.17
N ILE A 50 2.23 5.22 -10.64
CA ILE A 50 0.87 4.81 -10.28
C ILE A 50 0.56 3.40 -10.78
N ASN A 51 0.94 3.06 -12.02
CA ASN A 51 0.71 1.73 -12.58
C ASN A 51 1.47 0.63 -11.83
N TRP A 52 2.75 0.85 -11.52
CA TRP A 52 3.54 -0.06 -10.67
C TRP A 52 2.95 -0.19 -9.27
N GLY A 53 2.46 0.92 -8.71
CA GLY A 53 1.75 0.94 -7.45
C GLY A 53 0.49 0.10 -7.50
N PHE A 54 -0.36 0.28 -8.52
CA PHE A 54 -1.58 -0.50 -8.70
C PHE A 54 -1.30 -2.00 -8.78
N LEU A 55 -0.36 -2.42 -9.64
CA LEU A 55 -0.02 -3.84 -9.84
C LEU A 55 0.44 -4.54 -8.56
N ASN A 56 1.18 -3.84 -7.68
CA ASN A 56 1.79 -4.44 -6.49
C ASN A 56 0.98 -4.21 -5.20
N CYS A 57 0.22 -3.11 -5.11
CA CYS A 57 -0.59 -2.76 -3.95
C CYS A 57 -2.07 -3.11 -4.07
N ALA A 58 -2.62 -3.44 -5.25
CA ALA A 58 -4.06 -3.70 -5.40
C ALA A 58 -4.56 -4.78 -4.43
N ASN A 59 -3.82 -5.89 -4.29
CA ASN A 59 -4.20 -6.96 -3.36
C ASN A 59 -4.23 -6.48 -1.90
N TRP A 60 -3.22 -5.71 -1.49
CA TRP A 60 -3.15 -5.16 -0.13
C TRP A 60 -4.26 -4.16 0.12
N LEU A 61 -4.56 -3.30 -0.85
CA LEU A 61 -5.69 -2.37 -0.77
C LEU A 61 -7.01 -3.13 -0.59
N THR A 62 -7.22 -4.23 -1.33
CA THR A 62 -8.41 -5.09 -1.15
C THR A 62 -8.49 -5.66 0.26
N TYR A 63 -7.38 -6.10 0.85
CA TYR A 63 -7.35 -6.58 2.25
C TYR A 63 -7.66 -5.47 3.25
N ILE A 64 -7.13 -4.26 3.04
CA ILE A 64 -7.42 -3.08 3.88
C ILE A 64 -8.90 -2.74 3.81
N LEU A 65 -9.48 -2.69 2.61
CA LEU A 65 -10.90 -2.40 2.40
C LEU A 65 -11.80 -3.48 3.01
N LEU A 66 -11.43 -4.76 2.89
CA LEU A 66 -12.14 -5.85 3.54
C LEU A 66 -12.09 -5.74 5.06
N GLY A 67 -10.92 -5.44 5.63
CA GLY A 67 -10.77 -5.20 7.07
C GLY A 67 -11.60 -4.00 7.56
N ALA A 68 -11.63 -2.92 6.79
CA ALA A 68 -12.47 -1.75 7.03
C ALA A 68 -13.98 -2.11 7.03
N LEU A 69 -14.42 -2.96 6.10
CA LEU A 69 -15.80 -3.44 6.02
C LEU A 69 -16.15 -4.31 7.24
N ILE A 70 -15.27 -5.23 7.62
CA ILE A 70 -15.44 -6.07 8.82
C ILE A 70 -15.54 -5.21 10.09
N LEU A 71 -14.68 -4.21 10.23
CA LEU A 71 -14.67 -3.31 11.39
C LEU A 71 -15.96 -2.47 11.46
N SER A 72 -16.46 -2.03 10.30
CA SER A 72 -17.74 -1.34 10.17
C SER A 72 -18.92 -2.26 10.53
N PHE A 73 -18.87 -3.52 10.11
CA PHE A 73 -19.86 -4.54 10.48
C PHE A 73 -19.88 -4.79 11.98
N PHE A 74 -18.72 -4.92 12.63
CA PHE A 74 -18.65 -5.04 14.09
C PHE A 74 -19.23 -3.81 14.79
N SER A 75 -18.93 -2.60 14.31
CA SER A 75 -19.51 -1.37 14.85
C SER A 75 -21.04 -1.38 14.78
N TYR A 76 -21.60 -1.86 13.66
CA TYR A 76 -23.05 -2.00 13.48
C TYR A 76 -23.68 -3.03 14.43
N ILE A 77 -23.06 -4.21 14.60
CA ILE A 77 -23.54 -5.23 15.55
C ILE A 77 -23.47 -4.73 17.00
N PHE A 78 -22.39 -4.03 17.38
CA PHE A 78 -22.27 -3.43 18.70
C PHE A 78 -23.35 -2.38 18.98
N ALA A 79 -23.71 -1.58 17.96
CA ALA A 79 -24.80 -0.62 18.07
C ALA A 79 -26.17 -1.31 18.23
N LEU A 80 -26.43 -2.38 17.47
CA LEU A 80 -27.67 -3.17 17.55
C LEU A 80 -27.85 -3.86 18.91
N LEU A 81 -26.80 -4.49 19.42
CA LEU A 81 -26.85 -5.25 20.68
C LEU A 81 -26.84 -4.36 21.93
N ASN A 82 -26.73 -3.04 21.74
CA ASN A 82 -26.75 -2.03 22.81
C ASN A 82 -25.82 -2.40 23.99
N ILE A 83 -24.65 -2.97 23.66
CA ILE A 83 -23.71 -3.54 24.63
C ILE A 83 -23.20 -2.40 25.51
N LYS A 84 -23.71 -2.34 26.75
CA LYS A 84 -23.24 -1.40 27.77
C LYS A 84 -21.81 -1.81 28.15
N TYR A 85 -20.83 -0.98 27.80
CA TYR A 85 -19.48 -1.13 28.37
C TYR A 85 -19.58 -1.24 29.90
N PRO A 86 -18.94 -2.26 30.52
CA PRO A 86 -18.92 -2.36 31.97
C PRO A 86 -18.28 -1.09 32.50
N SER A 87 -19.06 -0.27 33.20
CA SER A 87 -18.62 0.99 33.80
C SER A 87 -17.63 0.80 34.95
N ASN A 88 -16.91 -0.32 35.00
CA ASN A 88 -16.03 -0.70 36.11
C ASN A 88 -14.71 0.08 36.12
N LEU A 89 -14.47 0.96 35.13
CA LEU A 89 -13.47 2.04 35.23
C LEU A 89 -14.03 3.35 35.83
N ARG A 90 -15.23 3.37 36.40
CA ARG A 90 -15.67 4.49 37.25
C ARG A 90 -15.12 4.29 38.66
N ASN A 91 -14.06 5.02 38.98
CA ASN A 91 -13.53 5.40 40.30
C ASN A 91 -13.91 4.49 41.48
N PRO A 92 -12.94 3.89 42.19
CA PRO A 92 -13.20 3.14 43.44
C PRO A 92 -13.82 4.03 44.55
N PHE A 93 -13.80 5.36 44.40
CA PHE A 93 -14.49 6.31 45.27
C PHE A 93 -15.99 6.47 44.90
N LYS A 94 -16.79 5.43 45.10
CA LYS A 94 -18.25 5.61 45.20
C LYS A 94 -18.61 5.86 46.66
N ALA A 95 -18.69 7.14 47.03
CA ALA A 95 -19.38 7.55 48.24
C ALA A 95 -20.83 7.01 48.22
N LYS A 96 -21.29 6.50 49.37
CA LYS A 96 -22.64 5.97 49.59
C LYS A 96 -23.68 6.91 48.97
N LYS A 97 -24.44 6.42 47.98
CA LYS A 97 -25.51 7.19 47.34
C LYS A 97 -26.69 7.32 48.30
N HIS A 98 -26.92 8.51 48.85
CA HIS A 98 -28.28 8.89 49.23
C HIS A 98 -29.14 8.99 47.96
N GLN A 99 -30.36 8.45 48.05
CA GLN A 99 -31.37 8.47 46.99
C GLN A 99 -31.65 9.91 46.56
N ARG A 100 -31.01 10.34 45.48
CA ARG A 100 -31.39 11.57 44.77
C ARG A 100 -32.49 11.23 43.77
N PRO A 101 -33.54 12.05 43.64
CA PRO A 101 -34.59 11.84 42.65
C PRO A 101 -33.98 11.83 41.24
N GLN A 102 -34.56 11.01 40.35
CA GLN A 102 -34.10 10.93 38.97
C GLN A 102 -34.32 12.27 38.27
N ILE A 103 -33.23 12.96 37.93
CA ILE A 103 -33.29 14.18 37.12
C ILE A 103 -33.71 13.77 35.69
N HIS A 104 -34.71 14.46 35.14
CA HIS A 104 -35.37 14.22 33.84
C HIS A 104 -34.43 14.29 32.59
N ASN A 105 -33.12 14.46 32.77
CA ASN A 105 -32.10 14.61 31.72
C ASN A 105 -31.36 13.31 31.38
N GLN A 106 -32.04 12.15 31.40
CA GLN A 106 -31.41 10.88 31.03
C GLN A 106 -31.04 10.81 29.54
N THR A 107 -31.75 11.55 28.69
CA THR A 107 -31.49 11.67 27.24
C THR A 107 -30.10 12.23 26.93
N LEU A 108 -29.64 13.23 27.67
CA LEU A 108 -28.32 13.86 27.48
C LEU A 108 -27.17 12.89 27.74
N THR A 109 -27.34 11.96 28.69
CA THR A 109 -26.31 10.96 29.03
C THR A 109 -26.22 9.83 28.01
N ASP A 110 -27.33 9.48 27.35
CA ASP A 110 -27.34 8.44 26.32
C ASP A 110 -26.77 8.97 24.99
N GLU A 111 -27.06 10.21 24.59
CA GLU A 111 -26.43 10.84 23.41
C GLU A 111 -24.91 10.96 23.58
N GLN A 112 -24.44 11.36 24.76
CA GLN A 112 -23.01 11.42 25.07
C GLN A 112 -22.33 10.04 25.00
N ARG A 113 -23.03 8.97 25.39
CA ARG A 113 -22.52 7.60 25.32
C ARG A 113 -22.42 7.12 23.87
N VAL A 114 -23.45 7.34 23.04
CA VAL A 114 -23.45 6.98 21.62
C VAL A 114 -22.34 7.73 20.88
N ASN A 115 -22.17 9.02 21.16
CA ASN A 115 -21.13 9.82 20.53
C ASN A 115 -19.72 9.37 20.94
N ARG A 116 -19.52 8.96 22.21
CA ARG A 116 -18.24 8.40 22.68
C ARG A 116 -17.90 7.07 21.99
N ILE A 117 -18.86 6.16 21.87
CA ILE A 117 -18.68 4.87 21.19
C ILE A 117 -18.35 5.11 19.72
N ARG A 118 -19.08 6.01 19.06
CA ARG A 118 -18.81 6.41 17.68
C ARG A 118 -17.40 6.95 17.52
N LEU A 119 -16.98 7.88 18.37
CA LEU A 119 -15.62 8.43 18.36
C LEU A 119 -14.56 7.33 18.54
N PHE A 120 -14.77 6.40 19.47
CA PHE A 120 -13.84 5.28 19.70
C PHE A 120 -13.68 4.40 18.46
N PHE A 121 -14.78 4.04 17.78
CA PHE A 121 -14.72 3.26 16.54
C PHE A 121 -14.04 4.03 15.40
N TRP A 122 -14.30 5.34 15.25
CA TRP A 122 -13.62 6.16 14.24
C TRP A 122 -12.13 6.29 14.50
N THR A 123 -11.72 6.51 15.76
CA THR A 123 -10.30 6.55 16.13
C THR A 123 -9.63 5.20 15.83
N PHE A 124 -10.26 4.10 16.21
CA PHE A 124 -9.73 2.76 15.94
C PHE A 124 -9.66 2.47 14.43
N PHE A 125 -10.65 2.91 13.66
CA PHE A 125 -10.66 2.81 12.20
C PHE A 125 -9.51 3.57 11.56
N ILE A 126 -9.25 4.82 11.98
CA ILE A 126 -8.14 5.63 11.48
C ILE A 126 -6.80 4.99 11.85
N CYS A 127 -6.64 4.53 13.10
CA CYS A 127 -5.43 3.83 13.53
C CYS A 127 -5.20 2.53 12.74
N PHE A 128 -6.25 1.77 12.47
CA PHE A 128 -6.19 0.55 11.65
C PHE A 128 -5.73 0.88 10.22
N LEU A 129 -6.32 1.90 9.58
CA LEU A 129 -5.91 2.33 8.25
C LEU A 129 -4.44 2.74 8.23
N ALA A 130 -3.98 3.57 9.19
CA ALA A 130 -2.60 4.00 9.27
C ALA A 130 -1.63 2.82 9.45
N LEU A 131 -1.88 1.93 10.43
CA LEU A 131 -1.03 0.77 10.71
C LEU A 131 -0.99 -0.21 9.52
N SER A 132 -2.14 -0.46 8.89
CA SER A 132 -2.23 -1.34 7.73
C SER A 132 -1.48 -0.80 6.52
N ALA A 133 -1.47 0.53 6.31
CA ALA A 133 -0.68 1.17 5.27
C ALA A 133 0.82 1.01 5.52
N PHE A 134 1.29 1.24 6.75
CA PHE A 134 2.69 1.01 7.12
C PHE A 134 3.11 -0.45 6.92
N PHE A 135 2.28 -1.40 7.36
CA PHE A 135 2.55 -2.82 7.16
C PHE A 135 2.61 -3.20 5.68
N THR A 136 1.72 -2.63 4.87
CA THR A 136 1.72 -2.81 3.41
C THR A 136 3.03 -2.32 2.80
N PHE A 137 3.51 -1.13 3.17
CA PHE A 137 4.77 -0.62 2.64
C PHE A 137 5.98 -1.46 3.08
N ALA A 138 6.02 -1.91 4.32
CA ALA A 138 7.09 -2.77 4.83
C ALA A 138 7.13 -4.14 4.12
N THR A 139 5.98 -4.78 3.93
CA THR A 139 5.93 -6.07 3.23
C THR A 139 6.33 -5.97 1.77
N ILE A 140 5.96 -4.87 1.10
CA ILE A 140 6.35 -4.59 -0.27
C ILE A 140 7.85 -4.37 -0.38
N ASP A 141 8.44 -3.57 0.51
CA ASP A 141 9.88 -3.32 0.52
C ASP A 141 10.67 -4.64 0.63
N ILE A 142 10.35 -5.47 1.62
CA ILE A 142 11.01 -6.77 1.84
C ILE A 142 10.82 -7.71 0.64
N LYS A 143 9.61 -7.84 0.12
CA LYS A 143 9.30 -8.72 -1.02
C LYS A 143 10.04 -8.26 -2.28
N THR A 144 10.08 -6.95 -2.50
CA THR A 144 10.68 -6.35 -3.69
C THR A 144 12.20 -6.44 -3.65
N ALA A 145 12.82 -6.11 -2.52
CA ALA A 145 14.26 -6.29 -2.33
C ALA A 145 14.67 -7.76 -2.50
N LYS A 146 13.87 -8.71 -2.00
CA LYS A 146 14.11 -10.15 -2.22
C LYS A 146 14.03 -10.52 -3.71
N SER A 147 13.06 -9.99 -4.44
CA SER A 147 12.94 -10.23 -5.89
C SER A 147 14.10 -9.64 -6.68
N ALA A 148 14.53 -8.41 -6.32
CA ALA A 148 15.67 -7.76 -6.96
C ALA A 148 16.97 -8.52 -6.69
N ARG A 149 17.19 -9.03 -5.46
CA ARG A 149 18.35 -9.87 -5.12
C ARG A 149 18.38 -11.17 -5.93
N LYS A 150 17.22 -11.78 -6.19
CA LYS A 150 17.14 -12.96 -7.08
C LYS A 150 17.55 -12.61 -8.51
N ALA A 151 17.10 -11.47 -9.03
CA ALA A 151 17.48 -10.99 -10.35
C ALA A 151 18.98 -10.65 -10.43
N LEU A 152 19.56 -10.06 -9.37
CA LEU A 152 21.00 -9.81 -9.27
C LEU A 152 21.82 -11.11 -9.20
N ALA A 153 21.29 -12.16 -8.56
CA ALA A 153 21.95 -13.46 -8.48
C ALA A 153 21.96 -14.20 -9.82
N HIS A 154 20.91 -14.04 -10.63
CA HIS A 154 20.74 -14.69 -11.93
C HIS A 154 20.30 -13.68 -12.99
N PRO A 155 21.24 -12.88 -13.55
CA PRO A 155 20.94 -11.85 -14.54
C PRO A 155 20.26 -12.39 -15.82
N THR A 156 20.48 -13.66 -16.15
CA THR A 156 19.91 -14.34 -17.34
C THR A 156 18.38 -14.46 -17.33
N HIS A 157 17.72 -14.22 -16.20
CA HIS A 157 16.25 -14.14 -16.13
C HIS A 157 15.69 -12.78 -16.55
N LEU A 158 16.54 -11.76 -16.62
CA LEU A 158 16.16 -10.44 -17.10
C LEU A 158 16.19 -10.43 -18.64
N PRO A 159 15.39 -9.57 -19.29
CA PRO A 159 15.37 -9.49 -20.73
C PRO A 159 16.72 -9.01 -21.27
N ALA A 160 17.31 -9.77 -22.19
CA ALA A 160 18.57 -9.45 -22.84
C ALA A 160 18.39 -8.30 -23.85
N VAL A 161 19.23 -7.29 -23.74
CA VAL A 161 19.25 -6.10 -24.58
C VAL A 161 20.63 -5.89 -25.15
N LYS A 162 20.71 -5.39 -26.38
CA LYS A 162 21.98 -5.01 -26.99
C LYS A 162 22.16 -3.51 -26.87
N SER A 163 23.31 -3.09 -26.34
CA SER A 163 23.73 -1.69 -26.27
C SER A 163 25.20 -1.58 -26.68
N ASN A 164 25.52 -0.69 -27.61
CA ASN A 164 26.88 -0.47 -28.12
C ASN A 164 27.63 -1.76 -28.51
N GLY A 165 26.92 -2.75 -29.06
CA GLY A 165 27.51 -4.02 -29.50
C GLY A 165 27.67 -5.09 -28.43
N GLN A 166 27.48 -4.77 -27.14
CA GLN A 166 27.51 -5.72 -26.02
C GLN A 166 26.10 -6.21 -25.67
N GLU A 167 25.99 -7.49 -25.31
CA GLU A 167 24.77 -8.06 -24.74
C GLU A 167 24.73 -7.79 -23.25
N LEU A 168 23.69 -7.09 -22.80
CA LEU A 168 23.45 -6.70 -21.42
C LEU A 168 22.05 -7.15 -21.02
N PHE A 169 21.73 -7.16 -19.74
CA PHE A 169 20.41 -7.49 -19.25
C PHE A 169 19.70 -6.25 -18.74
N LEU A 170 18.45 -6.04 -19.14
CA LEU A 170 17.69 -4.85 -18.76
C LEU A 170 17.07 -5.02 -17.37
N ILE A 171 17.40 -4.10 -16.47
CA ILE A 171 16.79 -4.03 -15.14
C ILE A 171 15.46 -3.28 -15.24
N LYS A 172 15.51 -1.99 -15.59
CA LYS A 172 14.35 -1.10 -15.79
C LYS A 172 14.71 0.10 -16.66
N CYS A 173 13.75 0.60 -17.43
CA CYS A 173 13.84 1.87 -18.13
C CYS A 173 12.91 2.90 -17.50
N GLY A 174 13.43 4.10 -17.23
CA GLY A 174 12.62 5.29 -17.02
C GLY A 174 12.54 6.15 -18.28
N SER A 175 12.14 7.41 -18.15
CA SER A 175 11.93 8.29 -19.31
C SER A 175 13.23 8.78 -19.93
N ALA A 176 14.28 8.97 -19.13
CA ALA A 176 15.55 9.53 -19.57
C ALA A 176 16.63 8.44 -19.75
N LEU A 177 16.65 7.44 -18.86
CA LEU A 177 17.70 6.44 -18.78
C LEU A 177 17.15 5.05 -18.49
N CYS A 178 17.87 4.05 -18.97
CA CYS A 178 17.67 2.64 -18.67
C CYS A 178 18.83 2.11 -17.84
N ALA A 179 18.50 1.38 -16.78
CA ALA A 179 19.44 0.62 -16.00
C ALA A 179 19.62 -0.77 -16.61
N VAL A 180 20.86 -1.11 -16.94
CA VAL A 180 21.26 -2.41 -17.49
C VAL A 180 22.36 -3.02 -16.64
N ILE A 181 22.44 -4.34 -16.62
CA ILE A 181 23.42 -5.12 -15.87
C ILE A 181 24.17 -6.07 -16.81
N ASP A 182 25.48 -6.14 -16.65
CA ASP A 182 26.35 -7.08 -17.36
C ASP A 182 26.42 -8.43 -16.62
N GLU A 183 26.93 -9.48 -17.27
CA GLU A 183 27.22 -10.79 -16.66
C GLU A 183 28.17 -10.68 -15.45
N GLN A 184 29.07 -9.70 -15.50
CA GLN A 184 29.99 -9.35 -14.41
C GLN A 184 29.29 -8.61 -13.25
N LYS A 185 27.97 -8.43 -13.31
CA LYS A 185 27.13 -7.70 -12.33
C LYS A 185 27.43 -6.21 -12.21
N ASN A 186 28.13 -5.65 -13.19
CA ASN A 186 28.32 -4.22 -13.30
C ASN A 186 27.05 -3.56 -13.82
N VAL A 187 26.57 -2.57 -13.09
CA VAL A 187 25.35 -1.84 -13.42
C VAL A 187 25.74 -0.56 -14.15
N SER A 188 25.15 -0.34 -15.33
CA SER A 188 25.37 0.86 -16.13
C SER A 188 24.06 1.53 -16.52
N LEU A 189 24.14 2.82 -16.79
CA LEU A 189 23.01 3.64 -17.22
C LEU A 189 23.20 3.97 -18.70
N VAL A 190 22.21 3.62 -19.50
CA VAL A 190 22.23 3.76 -20.96
C VAL A 190 20.99 4.53 -21.39
N GLU A 191 21.13 5.38 -22.40
CA GLU A 191 19.98 6.04 -23.01
C GLU A 191 19.03 5.03 -23.68
N PRO A 192 17.70 5.20 -23.56
CA PRO A 192 16.72 4.28 -24.12
C PRO A 192 16.90 4.03 -25.64
N LYS A 193 17.39 5.03 -26.37
CA LYS A 193 17.63 4.96 -27.83
C LYS A 193 18.68 3.92 -28.22
N ASN A 194 19.60 3.60 -27.31
CA ASN A 194 20.69 2.67 -27.55
C ASN A 194 20.35 1.24 -27.10
N VAL A 195 19.15 1.02 -26.57
CA VAL A 195 18.70 -0.28 -26.06
C VAL A 195 17.87 -0.96 -27.14
N VAL A 196 18.39 -2.05 -27.71
CA VAL A 196 17.65 -2.90 -28.66
C VAL A 196 17.26 -4.20 -27.97
N TYR A 197 15.96 -4.48 -27.88
CA TYR A 197 15.46 -5.75 -27.34
C TYR A 197 15.82 -6.90 -28.28
N LEU A 198 16.48 -7.94 -27.76
CA LEU A 198 16.76 -9.15 -28.53
C LEU A 198 15.48 -10.00 -28.62
N SER A 199 15.12 -10.42 -29.84
CA SER A 199 13.90 -11.20 -30.13
C SER A 199 13.88 -12.57 -29.44
N SER A 200 15.04 -13.08 -29.04
CA SER A 200 15.20 -14.31 -28.25
C SER A 200 14.49 -14.27 -26.88
N ASN A 201 14.19 -13.08 -26.35
CA ASN A 201 13.46 -12.94 -25.09
C ASN A 201 11.97 -13.30 -25.18
N PHE A 202 11.42 -13.33 -26.40
CA PHE A 202 10.00 -13.62 -26.65
C PHE A 202 9.79 -14.96 -27.35
N ALA A 203 10.86 -15.66 -27.71
CA ALA A 203 10.75 -17.02 -28.23
C ALA A 203 10.22 -17.91 -27.10
N GLU A 204 9.05 -18.53 -27.31
CA GLU A 204 8.50 -19.54 -26.40
C GLU A 204 9.59 -20.57 -26.10
N LYS A 205 9.91 -20.75 -24.81
CA LYS A 205 10.77 -21.85 -24.40
C LYS A 205 10.06 -23.14 -24.84
N PRO A 206 10.65 -23.98 -25.71
CA PRO A 206 10.02 -25.24 -26.07
C PRO A 206 9.81 -26.02 -24.77
N GLU A 207 8.56 -26.36 -24.48
CA GLU A 207 8.24 -27.26 -23.38
C GLU A 207 9.07 -28.53 -23.57
N LYS A 208 9.96 -28.80 -22.61
CA LYS A 208 10.58 -30.10 -22.50
C LYS A 208 9.48 -31.07 -22.07
N ASN A 209 8.78 -31.62 -23.04
CA ASN A 209 8.01 -32.84 -22.85
C ASN A 209 9.01 -33.94 -22.52
N SER A 210 9.09 -34.29 -21.24
CA SER A 210 9.71 -35.51 -20.74
C SER A 210 8.64 -36.41 -20.16
#